data_AF-A0A932W0N7-F1
#
_entry.id   AF-A0A932W0N7-F1
#
_cell.length_a   1.000
_cell.length_b   1.000
_cell.length_c   1.000
_cell.angle_alpha   90.00
_cell.angle_beta   90.00
_cell.angle_gamma   90.00
#
_symmetry.space_group_name_H-M   'P 1'
#
loop_
_entity.id
_entity.type
_entity.pdbx_description
1 polymer ?
#
loop_
_entity_poly.entity_id
_entity_poly.type
_entity_poly.pdbx_seq_one_letter_code
_entity_poly.pdbx_strand_id
1 'polypeptide(L)'
;MKKIHKKKITADAIAALAERGEDVTQFFAGKGKMMPGLPREDVQRVNIDFTDEVLAELDAEAKRLNISRQAAIKTMISDALDRKARARGRRKAS
;
A
#
# COMPACT_ATOMS: atom_id res chain seq x y z
N MET A 1 50.45 -21.78 -7.84
CA MET A 1 49.19 -21.39 -8.53
C MET A 1 48.65 -20.12 -7.88
N LYS A 2 48.67 -18.97 -8.57
CA LYS A 2 48.20 -17.67 -8.01
C LYS A 2 46.67 -17.64 -8.01
N LYS A 3 46.05 -17.45 -6.85
CA LYS A 3 44.60 -17.31 -6.70
C LYS A 3 44.17 -15.94 -7.24
N ILE A 4 43.40 -15.95 -8.32
CA ILE A 4 42.83 -14.72 -8.91
C ILE A 4 41.62 -14.32 -8.06
N HIS A 5 41.79 -13.32 -7.21
CA HIS A 5 40.68 -12.72 -6.48
C HIS A 5 39.85 -11.87 -7.44
N LYS A 6 38.70 -12.39 -7.92
CA LYS A 6 37.71 -11.59 -8.65
C LYS A 6 37.27 -10.42 -7.77
N LYS A 7 37.51 -9.18 -8.22
CA LYS A 7 36.99 -7.96 -7.58
C LYS A 7 35.47 -8.11 -7.42
N LYS A 8 34.97 -8.03 -6.19
CA LYS A 8 33.53 -8.03 -5.92
C LYS A 8 32.98 -6.68 -6.38
N ILE A 9 32.12 -6.68 -7.39
CA ILE A 9 31.36 -5.50 -7.79
C ILE A 9 30.48 -5.04 -6.62
N THR A 10 30.33 -3.73 -6.44
CA THR A 10 29.49 -3.15 -5.39
C THR A 10 28.02 -3.12 -5.81
N ALA A 11 27.11 -2.98 -4.84
CA ALA A 11 25.67 -2.84 -5.11
C ALA A 11 25.36 -1.59 -5.95
N ASP A 12 26.02 -0.46 -5.66
CA ASP A 12 25.83 0.79 -6.39
C ASP A 12 26.22 0.66 -7.87
N ALA A 13 27.27 -0.11 -8.16
CA ALA A 13 27.68 -0.37 -9.54
C ALA A 13 26.66 -1.24 -10.29
N ILE A 14 26.03 -2.19 -9.60
CA ILE A 14 24.93 -3.00 -10.15
C ILE A 14 23.69 -2.13 -10.41
N ALA A 15 23.35 -1.21 -9.50
CA ALA A 15 22.24 -0.28 -9.68
C ALA A 15 22.44 0.62 -10.90
N ALA A 16 23.64 1.19 -11.07
CA ALA A 16 23.96 2.01 -12.23
C ALA A 16 23.90 1.24 -13.56
N LEU A 17 24.24 -0.06 -13.58
CA LEU A 17 24.07 -0.93 -14.75
C LEU A 17 22.58 -1.09 -15.11
N ALA A 18 21.74 -1.34 -14.11
CA ALA A 18 20.29 -1.47 -14.29
C ALA A 18 19.64 -0.18 -14.78
N GLU A 19 20.06 0.98 -14.27
CA GLU A 19 19.58 2.31 -14.71
C GLU A 19 19.92 2.61 -16.17
N ARG A 20 21.03 2.06 -16.68
CA ARG A 20 21.41 2.14 -18.10
C ARG A 20 20.66 1.12 -18.98
N GLY A 21 19.78 0.30 -18.39
CA GLY A 21 19.06 -0.75 -19.09
C GLY A 21 19.90 -1.99 -19.40
N GLU A 22 21.07 -2.15 -18.75
CA GLU A 22 21.91 -3.34 -18.93
C GLU A 22 21.36 -4.54 -18.13
N ASP A 23 21.59 -5.75 -18.64
CA ASP A 23 21.16 -6.98 -17.97
C ASP A 23 22.01 -7.27 -16.72
N VAL A 24 21.40 -7.07 -15.57
CA VAL A 24 21.97 -7.31 -14.24
C VAL A 24 21.59 -8.66 -13.64
N THR A 25 20.89 -9.52 -14.39
CA THR A 25 20.37 -10.83 -13.91
C THR A 25 21.46 -11.71 -13.31
N GLN A 26 22.69 -11.64 -13.85
CA GLN A 26 23.87 -12.35 -13.34
C GLN A 26 24.24 -12.05 -11.88
N PHE A 27 23.77 -10.92 -11.34
CA PHE A 27 23.99 -10.51 -9.95
C PHE A 27 22.87 -10.95 -8.99
N PHE A 28 21.75 -11.45 -9.53
CA PHE A 28 20.65 -11.97 -8.72
C PHE A 28 20.85 -13.46 -8.43
N ALA A 29 20.61 -13.87 -7.18
CA ALA A 29 20.68 -15.29 -6.80
C ALA A 29 19.52 -16.14 -7.37
N GLY A 30 18.56 -15.53 -8.08
CA GLY A 30 17.40 -16.22 -8.69
C GLY A 30 16.43 -16.87 -7.69
N LYS A 31 16.65 -16.68 -6.38
CA LYS A 31 15.85 -17.28 -5.29
C LYS A 31 14.67 -16.40 -4.85
N GLY A 32 14.49 -15.25 -5.47
CA GLY A 32 13.35 -14.37 -5.21
C GLY A 32 12.08 -15.03 -5.72
N LYS A 33 11.16 -15.38 -4.83
CA LYS A 33 9.81 -15.78 -5.23
C LYS A 33 9.07 -14.51 -5.63
N MET A 34 8.61 -14.42 -6.88
CA MET A 34 7.62 -13.40 -7.22
C MET A 34 6.39 -13.65 -6.37
N MET A 35 6.10 -12.74 -5.44
CA MET A 35 4.83 -12.78 -4.73
C MET A 35 3.74 -12.60 -5.78
N PRO A 36 2.77 -13.52 -5.88
CA PRO A 36 1.59 -13.24 -6.70
C PRO A 36 1.03 -11.91 -6.22
N GLY A 37 0.64 -11.05 -7.16
CA GLY A 37 -0.01 -9.79 -6.81
C GLY A 37 -1.14 -10.10 -5.84
N LEU A 38 -1.22 -9.34 -4.74
CA LEU A 38 -2.30 -9.50 -3.77
C LEU A 38 -3.62 -9.57 -4.55
N PRO A 39 -4.45 -10.60 -4.33
CA PRO A 39 -5.76 -10.66 -4.97
C PRO A 39 -6.46 -9.34 -4.69
N ARG A 40 -6.82 -8.63 -5.76
CA ARG A 40 -7.62 -7.42 -5.63
C ARG A 40 -8.95 -7.89 -5.06
N GLU A 41 -9.25 -7.48 -3.83
CA GLU A 41 -10.57 -7.70 -3.25
C GLU A 41 -11.62 -7.22 -4.26
N ASP A 42 -12.65 -8.05 -4.47
CA ASP A 42 -13.72 -7.73 -5.41
C ASP A 42 -14.37 -6.40 -4.98
N VAL A 43 -14.24 -5.38 -5.83
CA VAL A 43 -14.77 -4.05 -5.53
C VAL A 43 -16.27 -4.03 -5.78
N GLN A 44 -17.06 -4.11 -4.71
CA GLN A 44 -18.51 -3.92 -4.80
C GLN A 44 -18.86 -2.42 -4.75
N ARG A 45 -19.61 -1.95 -5.76
CA ARG A 45 -20.15 -0.58 -5.78
C ARG A 45 -21.49 -0.54 -5.04
N VAL A 46 -21.67 0.51 -4.24
CA VAL A 46 -22.90 0.77 -3.48
C VAL A 46 -23.36 2.20 -3.79
N ASN A 47 -24.64 2.37 -4.10
CA ASN A 47 -25.26 3.67 -4.31
C ASN A 47 -25.85 4.17 -2.99
N ILE A 48 -25.58 5.41 -2.63
CA ILE A 48 -26.01 6.02 -1.37
C ILE A 48 -26.40 7.47 -1.67
N ASP A 49 -27.58 7.86 -1.19
CA ASP A 49 -28.04 9.24 -1.26
C ASP A 49 -27.54 10.01 -0.03
N PHE A 50 -27.05 11.23 -0.25
CA PHE A 50 -26.64 12.17 0.80
C PHE A 50 -27.47 13.45 0.65
N THR A 51 -27.83 14.08 1.77
CA THR A 51 -28.36 15.43 1.74
C THR A 51 -27.25 16.42 1.35
N ASP A 52 -27.63 17.59 0.85
CA ASP A 52 -26.66 18.64 0.49
C ASP A 52 -25.82 19.08 1.68
N GLU A 53 -26.41 19.10 2.88
CA GLU A 53 -25.72 19.42 4.14
C GLU A 53 -24.59 18.41 4.43
N VAL A 54 -24.90 17.10 4.36
CA VAL A 54 -23.91 16.04 4.61
C VAL A 54 -22.83 16.05 3.53
N LEU A 55 -23.19 16.33 2.27
CA LEU A 55 -22.23 16.42 1.19
C LEU A 55 -21.25 17.59 1.39
N ALA A 56 -21.73 18.73 1.86
CA ALA A 56 -20.90 19.91 2.15
C ALA A 56 -19.91 19.63 3.29
N GLU A 57 -20.35 18.98 4.36
CA GLU A 57 -19.46 18.56 5.46
C GLU A 57 -18.38 17.59 4.98
N LEU A 58 -18.78 16.59 4.19
CA LEU A 58 -17.85 15.62 3.64
C LEU A 58 -16.81 16.25 2.72
N ASP A 59 -17.20 17.26 1.92
CA ASP A 59 -16.29 18.01 1.07
C ASP A 59 -15.31 18.87 1.85
N ALA A 60 -15.76 19.49 2.94
CA ALA A 60 -14.88 20.22 3.85
C ALA A 60 -13.83 19.29 4.47
N GLU A 61 -14.24 18.10 4.90
CA GLU A 61 -13.35 17.11 5.49
C GLU A 61 -12.36 16.53 4.46
N ALA A 62 -12.83 16.24 3.24
CA ALA A 62 -11.98 15.79 2.15
C ALA A 62 -10.91 16.84 1.80
N LYS A 63 -11.27 18.13 1.76
CA LYS A 63 -10.31 19.24 1.59
C LYS A 63 -9.33 19.34 2.75
N ARG A 64 -9.81 19.24 3.99
CA ARG A 64 -8.97 19.33 5.20
C ARG A 64 -7.90 18.23 5.22
N LEU A 65 -8.25 17.03 4.79
CA LEU A 65 -7.36 15.87 4.70
C LEU A 65 -6.56 15.81 3.38
N ASN A 66 -6.87 16.68 2.42
CA ASN A 66 -6.32 16.67 1.06
C ASN A 66 -6.45 15.30 0.36
N ILE A 67 -7.65 14.73 0.42
CA ILE A 67 -7.99 13.44 -0.20
C ILE A 67 -9.28 13.55 -1.02
N SER A 68 -9.54 12.55 -1.87
CA SER A 68 -10.82 12.48 -2.57
C SER A 68 -11.99 12.22 -1.61
N ARG A 69 -13.20 12.65 -1.99
CA ARG A 69 -14.44 12.35 -1.25
C ARG A 69 -14.61 10.86 -0.95
N GLN A 70 -14.32 10.01 -1.94
CA GLN A 70 -14.35 8.54 -1.79
C GLN A 70 -13.35 8.04 -0.74
N ALA A 71 -12.15 8.62 -0.68
CA ALA A 71 -11.17 8.28 0.34
C ALA A 71 -11.62 8.74 1.74
N ALA A 72 -12.20 9.94 1.85
CA ALA A 72 -12.76 10.43 3.12
C ALA A 72 -13.85 9.50 3.65
N ILE A 73 -14.82 9.12 2.80
CA ILE A 73 -15.87 8.14 3.14
C ILE A 73 -15.25 6.83 3.65
N LYS A 74 -14.30 6.28 2.91
CA LYS A 74 -13.63 5.01 3.29
C LYS A 74 -12.94 5.14 4.65
N THR A 75 -12.20 6.21 4.88
CA THR A 75 -11.50 6.46 6.16
C THR A 75 -12.49 6.56 7.33
N MET A 76 -13.57 7.31 7.18
CA MET A 76 -14.58 7.47 8.23
C MET A 76 -15.27 6.14 8.55
N ILE A 77 -15.62 5.34 7.53
CA ILE A 77 -16.23 4.02 7.72
C ILE A 77 -15.28 3.08 8.44
N SER A 78 -14.01 3.01 8.03
CA SER A 78 -13.00 2.19 8.67
C SER A 78 -12.84 2.55 10.15
N ASP A 79 -12.70 3.83 10.48
CA ASP A 79 -12.56 4.27 11.88
C ASP A 79 -13.82 3.95 12.71
N ALA A 80 -15.02 4.15 12.15
CA ALA A 80 -16.27 3.79 12.84
C ALA A 80 -16.38 2.28 13.12
N LEU A 81 -16.01 1.44 12.16
CA LEU A 81 -15.98 -0.02 12.33
C LEU A 81 -14.94 -0.45 13.36
N ASP A 82 -13.75 0.16 13.33
CA ASP A 82 -12.69 -0.12 14.29
C ASP A 82 -13.09 0.26 15.72
N ARG A 83 -13.70 1.45 15.91
CA ARG A 83 -14.24 1.89 17.21
C ARG A 83 -15.28 0.88 17.73
N LYS A 84 -16.18 0.43 16.86
CA LYS A 84 -17.21 -0.57 17.19
C LYS A 84 -16.60 -1.92 17.56
N ALA A 85 -15.57 -2.37 16.83
CA ALA A 85 -14.85 -3.61 17.12
C ALA A 85 -14.15 -3.53 18.48
N ARG A 86 -13.45 -2.43 18.77
CA ARG A 86 -12.82 -2.17 20.07
C ARG A 86 -13.84 -2.18 21.22
N ALA A 87 -14.98 -1.52 21.05
CA ALA A 87 -16.04 -1.50 22.05
C ALA A 87 -16.63 -2.90 22.33
N ARG A 88 -16.80 -3.73 21.28
CA ARG A 88 -17.27 -5.12 21.40
C ARG A 88 -16.26 -6.02 22.10
N GLY A 89 -14.97 -5.86 21.81
CA GLY A 89 -13.89 -6.61 22.47
C GLY A 89 -13.86 -6.33 23.98
N ARG A 90 -14.02 -5.07 24.38
CA ARG A 90 -14.09 -4.67 25.80
C ARG A 90 -15.29 -5.27 26.55
N ARG A 91 -16.43 -5.46 25.87
CA ARG A 91 -17.63 -6.10 26.45
C ARG A 91 -17.53 -7.62 26.60
N LYS A 92 -16.61 -8.29 25.90
CA LYS A 92 -16.38 -9.74 26.05
C LYS A 92 -15.34 -10.08 27.12
N ALA A 93 -14.55 -9.09 27.54
CA ALA A 93 -13.49 -9.23 28.53
C ALA A 93 -13.90 -8.78 29.94
N SER A 94 -15.18 -8.46 30.14
CA SER A 94 -15.79 -8.02 31.41
C SER A 94 -16.98 -8.90 31.74
#